data_AF-A0A2S8F0X5-F1
#
_entry.id   AF-A0A2S8F0X5-F1
#
_cell.length_a   1.000
_cell.length_b   1.000
_cell.length_c   1.000
_cell.angle_alpha   90.00
_cell.angle_beta   90.00
_cell.angle_gamma   90.00
#
_symmetry.space_group_name_H-M   'P 1'
#
loop_
_entity.id
_entity.type
_entity.pdbx_description
1 polymer ?
#
loop_
_entity_poly.entity_id
_entity_poly.type
_entity_poly.pdbx_seq_one_letter_code
_entity_poly.pdbx_strand_id
1 'polypeptide(L)'
;MRYRFVFALAMLAVTTAVTSAAEKEVPTVNDMTTALAMGFESLDEDKDGKIPLLDVIRAVRPLGFGAIKSAEAPGRGMRRRGDQGERTRVLSSESSEGANRGDGRAVQRPQEGSSEGAGQRRQSRQMGSRDGGNHRGEGEHSHDDHEHSHGDEGHDHGEGGRGGTGVVTSDDAVLLVTFDINRDRLIDLDEIKKALQIEVERQTKGRLTLDQDLDGLISKREFAAQFAAVDQSDVDEDGLDRRTRMMFGREDTDQDGTITKEEITQQIVRQTNARIKALGYCLLLAKVDADHDKKITSEELAKIAQPDVLELLDFSSEEAIPADAFYGTVRRQLSRRK
;
A
#
# COMPACT_ATOMS: atom_id res chain seq x y z
N MET A 1 55.45 -57.32 -23.70
CA MET A 1 54.58 -56.71 -24.72
C MET A 1 53.08 -56.93 -24.40
N ARG A 2 52.60 -56.54 -23.21
CA ARG A 2 51.17 -56.51 -22.87
C ARG A 2 51.02 -55.43 -21.79
N TYR A 3 49.90 -54.72 -21.74
CA TYR A 3 49.58 -53.59 -20.82
C TYR A 3 50.03 -52.19 -21.22
N ARG A 4 49.56 -51.70 -22.38
CA ARG A 4 49.46 -50.25 -22.68
C ARG A 4 48.28 -49.96 -23.60
N PHE A 5 47.03 -50.27 -23.21
CA PHE A 5 45.87 -49.93 -24.06
C PHE A 5 44.50 -49.93 -23.33
N VAL A 6 44.42 -49.49 -22.07
CA VAL A 6 43.12 -49.37 -21.37
C VAL A 6 43.00 -48.06 -20.57
N PHE A 7 43.56 -46.96 -21.08
CA PHE A 7 43.51 -45.65 -20.39
C PHE A 7 43.07 -44.51 -21.32
N ALA A 8 42.12 -44.79 -22.22
CA ALA A 8 41.68 -43.83 -23.24
C ALA A 8 40.16 -43.73 -23.41
N LEU A 9 39.35 -44.12 -22.41
CA LEU A 9 37.89 -44.10 -22.57
C LEU A 9 37.15 -43.87 -21.24
N ALA A 10 37.56 -42.87 -20.47
CA ALA A 10 36.90 -42.48 -19.21
C ALA A 10 36.87 -40.96 -18.98
N MET A 11 36.84 -40.15 -20.05
CA MET A 11 36.97 -38.69 -19.96
C MET A 11 36.18 -37.99 -21.07
N LEU A 12 34.86 -38.22 -21.20
CA LEU A 12 33.97 -37.23 -21.83
C LEU A 12 32.46 -37.53 -21.62
N ALA A 13 32.05 -37.88 -20.40
CA ALA A 13 30.67 -37.65 -20.00
C ALA A 13 30.62 -36.29 -19.33
N VAL A 14 30.78 -35.22 -20.13
CA VAL A 14 30.34 -33.89 -19.71
C VAL A 14 28.83 -33.99 -19.63
N THR A 15 28.34 -34.34 -18.44
CA THR A 15 26.96 -34.10 -18.03
C THR A 15 26.78 -32.60 -18.10
N THR A 16 26.36 -32.11 -19.26
CA THR A 16 25.55 -30.90 -19.36
C THR A 16 24.28 -31.20 -18.60
N ALA A 17 24.34 -31.07 -17.28
CA ALA A 17 23.16 -30.72 -16.51
C ALA A 17 22.74 -29.38 -17.09
N VAL A 18 21.90 -29.44 -18.12
CA VAL A 18 21.00 -28.36 -18.45
C VAL A 18 20.17 -28.25 -17.18
N THR A 19 20.66 -27.45 -16.23
CA THR A 19 19.82 -26.74 -15.31
C THR A 19 18.90 -25.96 -16.22
N SER A 20 17.79 -26.59 -16.61
CA SER A 20 16.59 -25.87 -16.96
C SER A 20 16.28 -25.11 -15.69
N ALA A 21 16.88 -23.93 -15.56
CA ALA A 21 16.34 -22.87 -14.76
C ALA A 21 14.90 -22.83 -15.24
N ALA A 22 14.00 -23.41 -14.45
CA ALA A 22 12.58 -23.28 -14.67
C ALA A 22 12.41 -21.78 -14.75
N GLU A 23 12.23 -21.26 -15.98
CA GLU A 23 11.84 -19.88 -16.19
C GLU A 23 10.60 -19.75 -15.32
N LYS A 24 10.76 -19.12 -14.16
CA LYS A 24 9.66 -18.92 -13.23
C LYS A 24 8.71 -18.07 -14.04
N GLU A 25 7.65 -18.68 -14.56
CA GLU A 25 6.64 -17.98 -15.35
C GLU A 25 6.26 -16.75 -14.55
N VAL A 26 6.59 -15.58 -15.11
CA VAL A 26 6.30 -14.32 -14.46
C VAL A 26 4.79 -14.27 -14.38
N PRO A 27 4.18 -14.22 -13.18
CA PRO A 27 2.73 -14.28 -13.04
C PRO A 27 2.11 -13.21 -13.93
N THR A 28 1.27 -13.64 -14.87
CA THR A 28 0.71 -12.74 -15.88
C THR A 28 -0.63 -12.19 -15.42
N VAL A 29 -1.12 -11.14 -16.11
CA VAL A 29 -2.44 -10.56 -15.83
C VAL A 29 -3.60 -11.52 -16.12
N ASN A 30 -3.34 -12.53 -16.93
CA ASN A 30 -4.38 -13.47 -17.36
C ASN A 30 -4.74 -14.48 -16.27
N ASP A 31 -3.80 -14.84 -15.39
CA ASP A 31 -4.06 -15.75 -14.27
C ASP A 31 -4.87 -15.09 -13.13
N MET A 32 -5.09 -13.76 -13.25
CA MET A 32 -5.62 -12.91 -12.18
C MET A 32 -7.14 -12.91 -12.08
N THR A 33 -7.86 -13.53 -13.02
CA THR A 33 -9.25 -13.14 -13.29
C THR A 33 -10.33 -14.11 -12.83
N THR A 34 -10.06 -15.31 -12.31
CA THR A 34 -11.18 -16.25 -12.04
C THR A 34 -12.21 -15.70 -11.05
N ALA A 35 -11.78 -15.24 -9.87
CA ALA A 35 -12.69 -14.66 -8.87
C ALA A 35 -13.35 -13.36 -9.38
N LEU A 36 -12.60 -12.55 -10.14
CA LEU A 36 -13.12 -11.32 -10.74
C LEU A 36 -14.18 -11.62 -11.81
N ALA A 37 -13.91 -12.56 -12.71
CA ALA A 37 -14.79 -12.97 -13.79
C ALA A 37 -16.08 -13.57 -13.23
N MET A 38 -16.00 -14.40 -12.20
CA MET A 38 -17.19 -14.91 -11.51
C MET A 38 -17.98 -13.78 -10.83
N GLY A 39 -17.31 -12.83 -10.17
CA GLY A 39 -17.96 -11.67 -9.58
C GLY A 39 -18.61 -10.76 -10.62
N PHE A 40 -17.96 -10.59 -11.76
CA PHE A 40 -18.45 -9.82 -12.89
C PHE A 40 -19.67 -10.50 -13.53
N GLU A 41 -19.57 -11.77 -13.89
CA GLU A 41 -20.69 -12.58 -14.41
C GLU A 41 -21.88 -12.60 -13.43
N SER A 42 -21.61 -12.55 -12.13
CA SER A 42 -22.69 -12.46 -11.14
C SER A 42 -23.50 -11.17 -11.30
N LEU A 43 -22.88 -10.04 -11.64
CA LEU A 43 -23.54 -8.73 -11.76
C LEU A 43 -24.08 -8.45 -13.18
N ASP A 44 -23.59 -9.15 -14.20
CA ASP A 44 -24.05 -9.08 -15.60
C ASP A 44 -25.36 -9.86 -15.79
N GLU A 45 -26.51 -9.20 -15.51
CA GLU A 45 -27.82 -9.85 -15.49
C GLU A 45 -28.35 -10.21 -16.89
N ASP A 46 -28.04 -9.40 -17.90
CA ASP A 46 -28.45 -9.60 -19.29
C ASP A 46 -27.44 -10.41 -20.11
N LYS A 47 -26.26 -10.72 -19.52
CA LYS A 47 -25.22 -11.58 -20.10
C LYS A 47 -24.64 -11.01 -21.40
N ASP A 48 -24.55 -9.69 -21.47
CA ASP A 48 -23.97 -9.01 -22.63
C ASP A 48 -22.46 -8.80 -22.49
N GLY A 49 -21.89 -9.18 -21.34
CA GLY A 49 -20.48 -9.04 -21.00
C GLY A 49 -20.10 -7.64 -20.52
N LYS A 50 -21.07 -6.75 -20.28
CA LYS A 50 -20.87 -5.36 -19.92
C LYS A 50 -21.65 -5.00 -18.68
N ILE A 51 -21.03 -4.20 -17.81
CA ILE A 51 -21.68 -3.76 -16.57
C ILE A 51 -21.52 -2.25 -16.46
N PRO A 52 -22.60 -1.51 -16.13
CA PRO A 52 -22.48 -0.10 -15.81
C PRO A 52 -21.46 0.12 -14.67
N LEU A 53 -20.46 0.97 -14.88
CA LEU A 53 -19.46 1.31 -13.87
C LEU A 53 -20.10 1.74 -12.55
N LEU A 54 -21.24 2.43 -12.62
CA LEU A 54 -21.97 2.87 -11.44
C LEU A 54 -22.48 1.69 -10.59
N ASP A 55 -22.88 0.60 -11.21
CA ASP A 55 -23.39 -0.58 -10.51
C ASP A 55 -22.25 -1.37 -9.88
N VAL A 56 -21.09 -1.46 -10.56
CA VAL A 56 -19.84 -1.94 -9.95
C VAL A 56 -19.49 -1.13 -8.70
N ILE A 57 -19.48 0.21 -8.80
CA ILE A 57 -19.18 1.11 -7.66
C ILE A 57 -20.18 0.91 -6.52
N ARG A 58 -21.47 0.81 -6.83
CA ARG A 58 -22.54 0.60 -5.82
C ARG A 58 -22.41 -0.75 -5.12
N ALA A 59 -22.02 -1.78 -5.85
CA ALA A 59 -21.82 -3.12 -5.33
C ALA A 59 -20.66 -3.17 -4.31
N VAL A 60 -19.54 -2.54 -4.62
CA VAL A 60 -18.30 -2.73 -3.83
C VAL A 60 -18.07 -1.69 -2.75
N ARG A 61 -18.65 -0.49 -2.87
CA ARG A 61 -18.47 0.60 -1.90
C ARG A 61 -18.98 0.25 -0.49
N PRO A 62 -20.17 -0.36 -0.31
CA PRO A 62 -20.64 -0.80 1.00
C PRO A 62 -19.72 -1.83 1.66
N LEU A 63 -18.98 -2.59 0.85
CA LEU A 63 -18.04 -3.62 1.29
C LEU A 63 -16.66 -3.06 1.69
N GLY A 64 -16.53 -1.73 1.73
CA GLY A 64 -15.31 -1.02 2.08
C GLY A 64 -14.36 -0.76 0.91
N PHE A 65 -14.65 -1.24 -0.30
CA PHE A 65 -13.80 -0.98 -1.46
C PHE A 65 -13.85 0.49 -1.87
N GLY A 66 -12.70 1.17 -1.87
CA GLY A 66 -12.61 2.61 -2.17
C GLY A 66 -13.33 3.51 -1.15
N ALA A 67 -13.70 2.96 0.02
CA ALA A 67 -14.29 3.73 1.08
C ALA A 67 -13.21 4.60 1.73
N ILE A 68 -13.23 5.90 1.42
CA ILE A 68 -12.52 6.88 2.21
C ILE A 68 -13.20 6.84 3.57
N LYS A 69 -12.56 6.20 4.57
CA LYS A 69 -12.95 6.40 5.95
C LYS A 69 -12.82 7.90 6.16
N SER A 70 -13.95 8.61 6.12
CA SER A 70 -14.07 9.96 6.64
C SER A 70 -13.40 9.84 7.98
N ALA A 71 -12.21 10.43 8.13
CA ALA A 71 -11.57 10.50 9.42
C ALA A 71 -12.60 11.27 10.24
N GLU A 72 -13.44 10.56 10.99
CA GLU A 72 -14.28 11.14 12.01
C GLU A 72 -13.25 11.83 12.89
N ALA A 73 -13.11 13.14 12.67
CA ALA A 73 -12.05 13.93 13.23
C ALA A 73 -12.08 13.58 14.70
N PRO A 74 -11.01 12.95 15.24
CA PRO A 74 -11.05 12.23 16.50
C PRO A 74 -11.70 13.20 17.45
N GLY A 75 -12.95 12.88 17.84
CA GLY A 75 -13.85 13.87 18.39
C GLY A 75 -13.04 14.59 19.43
N ARG A 76 -12.67 15.86 19.15
CA ARG A 76 -11.89 16.66 20.07
C ARG A 76 -12.86 16.80 21.22
N GLY A 77 -12.80 15.83 22.12
CA GLY A 77 -13.39 15.91 23.42
C GLY A 77 -12.72 17.13 23.95
N MET A 78 -13.43 18.26 23.85
CA MET A 78 -13.38 19.30 24.84
C MET A 78 -13.57 18.55 26.15
N ARG A 79 -12.48 18.03 26.70
CA ARG A 79 -12.27 17.93 28.13
C ARG A 79 -12.40 19.37 28.57
N ARG A 80 -13.66 19.78 28.77
CA ARG A 80 -14.05 20.90 29.59
C ARG A 80 -13.42 20.55 30.92
N ARG A 81 -12.19 21.02 31.08
CA ARG A 81 -11.48 21.05 32.33
C ARG A 81 -12.39 21.88 33.21
N GLY A 82 -13.23 21.20 33.97
CA GLY A 82 -13.91 21.77 35.12
C GLY A 82 -12.82 22.13 36.09
N ASP A 83 -12.23 23.30 35.87
CA ASP A 83 -11.46 23.99 36.87
C ASP A 83 -12.38 25.04 37.50
N GLN A 84 -12.24 25.11 38.81
CA GLN A 84 -13.15 25.68 39.78
C GLN A 84 -13.18 27.20 39.67
N GLY A 85 -14.32 27.80 39.97
CA GLY A 85 -14.37 29.25 40.16
C GLY A 85 -15.75 29.87 40.03
N GLU A 86 -16.66 29.52 40.94
CA GLU A 86 -17.77 30.41 41.30
C GLU A 86 -17.22 31.80 41.67
N ARG A 87 -17.37 32.77 40.77
CA ARG A 87 -17.57 34.16 41.14
C ARG A 87 -18.68 34.76 40.30
N THR A 88 -19.84 34.79 40.95
CA THR A 88 -20.93 35.71 40.69
C THR A 88 -20.42 37.13 40.41
N ARG A 89 -20.66 37.62 39.20
CA ARG A 89 -20.95 39.04 38.98
C ARG A 89 -21.98 39.17 37.87
N VAL A 90 -23.21 39.34 38.33
CA VAL A 90 -24.30 40.06 37.67
C VAL A 90 -23.73 41.30 36.99
N LEU A 91 -23.93 41.44 35.70
CA LEU A 91 -24.19 42.72 35.04
C LEU A 91 -24.97 42.47 33.74
N SER A 92 -26.22 42.91 33.81
CA SER A 92 -27.21 43.07 32.76
C SER A 92 -26.83 44.14 31.74
N SER A 93 -27.08 43.87 30.47
CA SER A 93 -27.57 44.81 29.44
C SER A 93 -27.80 43.99 28.16
N GLU A 94 -29.05 43.69 27.81
CA GLU A 94 -29.90 44.50 26.94
C GLU A 94 -29.45 44.50 25.46
N SER A 95 -30.35 43.95 24.64
CA SER A 95 -30.82 44.52 23.37
C SER A 95 -29.83 44.66 22.22
N SER A 96 -30.02 43.83 21.19
CA SER A 96 -30.01 44.31 19.79
C SER A 96 -30.51 43.21 18.85
N GLU A 97 -31.81 43.28 18.54
CA GLU A 97 -32.31 42.81 17.24
C GLU A 97 -31.52 43.52 16.13
N GLY A 98 -31.15 42.79 15.09
CA GLY A 98 -30.35 43.32 14.00
C GLY A 98 -30.47 42.42 12.78
N ALA A 99 -31.61 42.55 12.09
CA ALA A 99 -31.78 42.06 10.73
C ALA A 99 -30.68 42.67 9.84
N ASN A 100 -30.00 41.86 9.02
CA ASN A 100 -29.29 42.38 7.87
C ASN A 100 -29.53 41.54 6.63
N ARG A 101 -30.26 42.16 5.70
CA ARG A 101 -30.45 41.81 4.29
C ARG A 101 -29.23 42.27 3.50
N GLY A 102 -29.03 41.65 2.34
CA GLY A 102 -28.21 42.18 1.25
C GLY A 102 -26.79 41.60 1.23
N ASP A 103 -26.13 41.45 0.11
CA ASP A 103 -26.49 41.84 -1.25
C ASP A 103 -25.52 41.13 -2.19
N GLY A 104 -25.96 40.92 -3.43
CA GLY A 104 -25.17 40.24 -4.45
C GLY A 104 -23.86 40.99 -4.76
N ARG A 105 -22.76 40.24 -4.92
CA ARG A 105 -21.59 40.71 -5.64
C ARG A 105 -21.14 39.68 -6.66
N ALA A 106 -21.48 39.98 -7.91
CA ALA A 106 -20.78 39.51 -9.09
C ALA A 106 -19.31 39.96 -8.98
N VAL A 107 -18.38 39.01 -9.04
CA VAL A 107 -16.95 39.29 -9.20
C VAL A 107 -16.58 38.99 -10.65
N GLN A 108 -16.17 40.05 -11.32
CA GLN A 108 -15.68 40.09 -12.68
C GLN A 108 -14.35 39.31 -12.81
N ARG A 109 -14.22 38.62 -13.94
CA ARG A 109 -12.96 38.16 -14.53
C ARG A 109 -11.96 39.33 -14.67
N PRO A 110 -10.67 39.10 -14.41
CA PRO A 110 -9.59 39.67 -15.19
C PRO A 110 -8.91 38.55 -15.98
N GLN A 111 -8.97 38.60 -17.31
CA GLN A 111 -8.00 39.24 -18.20
C GLN A 111 -6.67 38.47 -18.28
N GLU A 112 -6.51 37.81 -19.42
CA GLU A 112 -5.30 37.19 -19.93
C GLU A 112 -4.17 38.23 -20.00
N GLY A 113 -3.04 37.89 -19.38
CA GLY A 113 -1.82 38.68 -19.39
C GLY A 113 -0.63 37.80 -19.75
N SER A 114 -0.31 37.81 -21.04
CA SER A 114 0.98 37.43 -21.61
C SER A 114 2.14 38.09 -20.84
N SER A 115 3.15 37.31 -20.46
CA SER A 115 4.52 37.82 -20.40
C SER A 115 5.53 36.67 -20.57
N GLU A 116 6.22 36.75 -21.70
CA GLU A 116 7.54 36.19 -21.94
C GLU A 116 8.54 36.83 -20.97
N GLY A 117 9.58 36.09 -20.54
CA GLY A 117 10.74 36.72 -19.92
C GLY A 117 11.65 35.81 -19.10
N ALA A 118 12.83 35.55 -19.66
CA ALA A 118 14.15 35.47 -19.02
C ALA A 118 14.24 34.80 -17.63
N GLY A 119 14.91 33.65 -17.49
CA GLY A 119 16.35 33.58 -17.66
C GLY A 119 17.07 34.08 -16.42
N GLN A 120 17.38 33.19 -15.46
CA GLN A 120 18.36 33.46 -14.41
C GLN A 120 19.07 32.17 -13.98
N ARG A 121 20.30 32.04 -14.47
CA ARG A 121 21.37 31.21 -13.91
C ARG A 121 21.60 31.63 -12.45
N ARG A 122 21.58 30.68 -11.53
CA ARG A 122 22.22 30.84 -10.21
C ARG A 122 23.32 29.81 -10.06
N GLN A 123 24.54 30.33 -10.10
CA GLN A 123 25.76 29.72 -9.62
C GLN A 123 25.76 29.80 -8.07
N SER A 124 26.01 28.68 -7.41
CA SER A 124 26.45 28.58 -6.01
C SER A 124 27.74 27.76 -6.03
N ARG A 125 28.93 28.38 -5.91
CA ARG A 125 29.67 28.65 -4.64
C ARG A 125 29.63 27.40 -3.73
N GLN A 126 30.64 26.53 -3.70
CA GLN A 126 32.05 26.69 -3.26
C GLN A 126 32.18 27.02 -1.76
N MET A 127 33.10 26.28 -1.10
CA MET A 127 33.57 26.32 0.31
C MET A 127 32.74 25.45 1.26
N GLY A 128 33.30 24.54 2.07
CA GLY A 128 34.71 24.31 2.38
C GLY A 128 34.92 23.06 3.24
N SER A 129 36.19 22.63 3.25
CA SER A 129 36.76 21.53 4.01
C SER A 129 36.53 21.62 5.52
N ARG A 130 36.41 20.46 6.17
CA ARG A 130 36.84 20.31 7.57
C ARG A 130 37.45 18.93 7.80
N ASP A 131 38.77 18.98 7.89
CA ASP A 131 39.64 18.02 8.57
C ASP A 131 39.31 17.93 10.08
N GLY A 132 39.57 16.77 10.65
CA GLY A 132 39.68 16.53 12.10
C GLY A 132 38.90 15.29 12.51
N GLY A 133 39.47 14.26 13.15
CA GLY A 133 40.79 14.07 13.70
C GLY A 133 40.81 12.72 14.42
N ASN A 134 41.99 12.09 14.43
CA ASN A 134 42.33 10.90 15.21
C ASN A 134 41.86 10.98 16.67
N HIS A 135 41.26 9.89 17.17
CA HIS A 135 41.52 9.44 18.54
C HIS A 135 41.58 7.90 18.59
N ARG A 136 42.82 7.39 18.68
CA ARG A 136 43.14 6.12 19.33
C ARG A 136 43.05 6.35 20.84
N GLY A 137 42.34 5.47 21.52
CA GLY A 137 42.31 5.38 22.98
C GLY A 137 42.14 3.90 23.35
N GLU A 138 43.27 3.28 23.71
CA GLU A 138 43.33 2.00 24.39
C GLU A 138 42.73 2.17 25.80
N GLY A 139 42.03 1.13 26.28
CA GLY A 139 41.44 1.11 27.60
C GLY A 139 40.98 -0.30 27.96
N GLU A 140 41.94 -1.15 28.31
CA GLU A 140 41.68 -2.33 29.12
C GLU A 140 41.32 -1.87 30.54
N HIS A 141 40.16 -2.26 31.08
CA HIS A 141 40.00 -2.41 32.52
C HIS A 141 38.95 -3.48 32.87
N SER A 142 39.38 -4.24 33.86
CA SER A 142 38.81 -5.40 34.54
C SER A 142 37.65 -5.06 35.49
N HIS A 143 36.88 -6.11 35.80
CA HIS A 143 36.16 -6.40 37.05
C HIS A 143 35.48 -5.24 37.80
N ASP A 144 34.17 -5.34 38.03
CA ASP A 144 33.66 -5.68 39.36
C ASP A 144 32.13 -5.79 39.36
N ASP A 145 31.66 -6.78 40.13
CA ASP A 145 30.28 -7.04 40.49
C ASP A 145 29.68 -5.85 41.24
N HIS A 146 28.52 -5.34 40.82
CA HIS A 146 27.64 -4.52 41.67
C HIS A 146 26.16 -4.80 41.35
N GLU A 147 25.51 -5.49 42.28
CA GLU A 147 24.06 -5.58 42.44
C GLU A 147 23.50 -4.23 42.94
N HIS A 148 22.68 -3.58 42.11
CA HIS A 148 21.67 -2.58 42.51
C HIS A 148 20.49 -2.76 41.54
N SER A 149 19.29 -3.20 41.93
CA SER A 149 18.37 -2.73 42.97
C SER A 149 17.79 -1.33 42.70
N HIS A 150 16.50 -1.35 42.31
CA HIS A 150 15.51 -0.28 42.23
C HIS A 150 15.59 0.75 41.11
N GLY A 151 14.52 0.80 40.32
CA GLY A 151 14.23 1.88 39.36
C GLY A 151 13.18 1.50 38.33
N ASP A 152 12.05 0.93 38.77
CA ASP A 152 10.85 0.73 37.95
C ASP A 152 10.19 2.09 37.68
N GLU A 153 10.88 2.92 36.88
CA GLU A 153 10.29 4.10 36.27
C GLU A 153 9.63 3.64 34.97
N GLY A 154 8.33 3.35 35.08
CA GLY A 154 7.45 3.04 33.97
C GLY A 154 7.54 4.12 32.90
N HIS A 155 8.42 3.91 31.92
CA HIS A 155 8.33 4.53 30.62
C HIS A 155 7.12 3.93 29.92
N ASP A 156 5.99 4.61 30.11
CA ASP A 156 4.84 4.59 29.24
C ASP A 156 5.34 5.03 27.85
N HIS A 157 5.92 4.08 27.12
CA HIS A 157 6.08 4.14 25.68
C HIS A 157 4.66 4.16 25.12
N GLY A 158 4.09 5.36 25.09
CA GLY A 158 2.80 5.65 24.50
C GLY A 158 2.71 4.87 23.21
N GLU A 159 1.78 3.93 23.21
CA GLU A 159 1.56 2.96 22.16
C GLU A 159 1.71 3.66 20.82
N GLY A 160 2.85 3.41 20.16
CA GLY A 160 3.07 3.83 18.78
C GLY A 160 1.89 3.27 17.99
N GLY A 161 0.98 4.17 17.61
CA GLY A 161 -0.35 3.91 17.11
C GLY A 161 -0.36 2.67 16.23
N ARG A 162 -0.75 1.54 16.85
CA ARG A 162 -0.70 0.21 16.27
C ARG A 162 -1.57 0.22 15.03
N GLY A 163 -0.90 0.18 13.88
CA GLY A 163 -1.47 -0.18 12.57
C GLY A 163 -2.86 0.37 12.36
N GLY A 164 -2.98 1.70 12.20
CA GLY A 164 -4.21 2.34 11.77
C GLY A 164 -4.84 1.50 10.67
N THR A 165 -6.00 0.93 10.98
CA THR A 165 -6.75 0.04 10.09
C THR A 165 -6.73 0.65 8.70
N GLY A 166 -6.02 0.00 7.77
CA GLY A 166 -5.68 0.56 6.46
C GLY A 166 -6.84 1.35 5.90
N VAL A 167 -6.69 2.68 5.90
CA VAL A 167 -7.62 3.56 5.20
C VAL A 167 -7.61 3.02 3.78
N VAL A 168 -8.75 2.51 3.33
CA VAL A 168 -8.89 2.05 1.96
C VAL A 168 -8.72 3.29 1.11
N THR A 169 -7.55 3.39 0.47
CA THR A 169 -7.06 4.67 -0.04
C THR A 169 -7.88 5.08 -1.24
N SER A 170 -7.87 6.38 -1.52
CA SER A 170 -8.34 6.97 -2.79
C SER A 170 -7.93 6.17 -4.03
N ASP A 171 -6.83 5.42 -3.95
CA ASP A 171 -6.25 4.64 -5.05
C ASP A 171 -7.15 3.48 -5.50
N ASP A 172 -7.93 2.86 -4.61
CA ASP A 172 -8.87 1.80 -5.00
C ASP A 172 -10.05 2.40 -5.78
N ALA A 173 -10.56 3.57 -5.36
CA ALA A 173 -11.59 4.29 -6.12
C ALA A 173 -11.06 4.78 -7.48
N VAL A 174 -9.82 5.28 -7.52
CA VAL A 174 -9.14 5.65 -8.78
C VAL A 174 -9.03 4.43 -9.70
N LEU A 175 -8.66 3.26 -9.16
CA LEU A 175 -8.55 2.03 -9.95
C LEU A 175 -9.87 1.66 -10.64
N LEU A 176 -11.02 1.74 -9.96
CA LEU A 176 -12.32 1.46 -10.60
C LEU A 176 -12.60 2.39 -11.76
N VAL A 177 -12.26 3.68 -11.62
CA VAL A 177 -12.45 4.65 -12.70
C VAL A 177 -11.55 4.34 -13.90
N THR A 178 -10.37 3.75 -13.67
CA THR A 178 -9.47 3.36 -14.78
C THR A 178 -9.95 2.14 -15.58
N PHE A 179 -10.92 1.38 -15.07
CA PHE A 179 -11.48 0.24 -15.80
C PHE A 179 -12.30 0.68 -17.02
N ASP A 180 -12.97 1.82 -16.95
CA ASP A 180 -13.69 2.41 -18.09
C ASP A 180 -12.71 3.16 -19.02
N ILE A 181 -11.93 2.38 -19.78
CA ILE A 181 -10.86 2.90 -20.64
C ILE A 181 -11.43 3.80 -21.75
N ASN A 182 -12.56 3.39 -22.32
CA ASN A 182 -13.17 4.07 -23.46
C ASN A 182 -14.12 5.23 -23.04
N ARG A 183 -14.45 5.34 -21.74
CA ARG A 183 -15.33 6.35 -21.12
C ARG A 183 -16.80 6.26 -21.54
N ASP A 184 -17.27 5.07 -21.89
CA ASP A 184 -18.68 4.82 -22.22
C ASP A 184 -19.54 4.49 -20.99
N ARG A 185 -18.92 4.40 -19.80
CA ARG A 185 -19.52 4.05 -18.50
C ARG A 185 -20.03 2.62 -18.40
N LEU A 186 -19.76 1.80 -19.40
CA LEU A 186 -19.84 0.36 -19.34
C LEU A 186 -18.42 -0.15 -19.17
N ILE A 187 -18.28 -1.26 -18.49
CA ILE A 187 -16.99 -1.92 -18.31
C ILE A 187 -17.17 -3.34 -18.79
N ASP A 188 -16.20 -3.86 -19.53
CA ASP A 188 -16.07 -5.29 -19.82
C ASP A 188 -14.80 -5.90 -19.17
N LEU A 189 -14.71 -7.23 -19.17
CA LEU A 189 -13.58 -7.94 -18.56
C LEU A 189 -12.23 -7.65 -19.24
N ASP A 190 -12.22 -7.35 -20.54
CA ASP A 190 -10.98 -7.10 -21.28
C ASP A 190 -10.46 -5.68 -21.01
N GLU A 191 -11.37 -4.72 -20.83
CA GLU A 191 -11.04 -3.38 -20.34
C GLU A 191 -10.44 -3.45 -18.93
N ILE A 192 -11.01 -4.26 -18.02
CA ILE A 192 -10.43 -4.44 -16.68
C ILE A 192 -9.01 -5.01 -16.79
N LYS A 193 -8.79 -6.10 -17.54
CA LYS A 193 -7.44 -6.69 -17.73
C LYS A 193 -6.45 -5.66 -18.27
N LYS A 194 -6.86 -4.90 -19.29
CA LYS A 194 -6.01 -3.88 -19.90
C LYS A 194 -5.70 -2.74 -18.92
N ALA A 195 -6.69 -2.30 -18.14
CA ALA A 195 -6.49 -1.27 -17.12
C ALA A 195 -5.53 -1.75 -16.02
N LEU A 196 -5.63 -3.01 -15.61
CA LEU A 196 -4.72 -3.62 -14.65
C LEU A 196 -3.29 -3.71 -15.18
N GLN A 197 -3.12 -4.08 -16.44
CA GLN A 197 -1.79 -4.08 -17.07
C GLN A 197 -1.19 -2.66 -17.12
N ILE A 198 -1.98 -1.66 -17.51
CA ILE A 198 -1.57 -0.25 -17.50
C ILE A 198 -1.19 0.19 -16.08
N GLU A 199 -1.94 -0.22 -15.06
CA GLU A 199 -1.66 0.10 -13.66
C GLU A 199 -0.35 -0.54 -13.16
N VAL A 200 -0.11 -1.81 -13.49
CA VAL A 200 1.16 -2.49 -13.18
C VAL A 200 2.33 -1.75 -13.83
N GLU A 201 2.25 -1.45 -15.13
CA GLU A 201 3.30 -0.72 -15.85
C GLU A 201 3.52 0.68 -15.25
N ARG A 202 2.45 1.39 -14.91
CA ARG A 202 2.51 2.72 -14.28
C ARG A 202 3.20 2.66 -12.93
N GLN A 203 2.85 1.70 -12.08
CA GLN A 203 3.47 1.53 -10.76
C GLN A 203 4.94 1.10 -10.88
N THR A 204 5.26 0.17 -11.80
CA THR A 204 6.65 -0.26 -12.05
C THR A 204 7.48 0.94 -12.48
N LYS A 205 7.00 1.71 -13.45
CA LYS A 205 7.67 2.93 -13.90
C LYS A 205 7.84 3.94 -12.77
N GLY A 206 6.84 4.09 -11.90
CA GLY A 206 6.94 4.95 -10.72
C GLY A 206 8.06 4.53 -9.77
N ARG A 207 8.24 3.22 -9.56
CA ARG A 207 9.31 2.67 -8.72
C ARG A 207 10.69 2.81 -9.34
N LEU A 208 10.81 2.65 -10.65
CA LEU A 208 12.08 2.85 -11.37
C LEU A 208 12.58 4.30 -11.34
N THR A 209 11.79 5.27 -10.85
CA THR A 209 12.30 6.63 -10.62
C THR A 209 13.30 6.72 -9.45
N LEU A 210 13.43 5.65 -8.67
CA LEU A 210 14.42 5.54 -7.60
C LEU A 210 15.82 5.20 -8.12
N ASP A 211 15.92 4.55 -9.28
CA ASP A 211 17.17 4.27 -9.99
C ASP A 211 17.70 5.60 -10.57
N GLN A 212 18.68 6.20 -9.86
CA GLN A 212 19.20 7.54 -10.14
C GLN A 212 20.33 7.49 -11.16
N ASP A 213 21.10 6.41 -11.20
CA ASP A 213 22.21 6.25 -12.13
C ASP A 213 21.82 5.52 -13.44
N LEU A 214 20.59 5.02 -13.52
CA LEU A 214 19.95 4.40 -14.68
C LEU A 214 20.62 3.09 -15.11
N ASP A 215 21.17 2.35 -14.15
CA ASP A 215 21.78 1.04 -14.41
C ASP A 215 20.75 -0.10 -14.50
N GLY A 216 19.47 0.19 -14.18
CA GLY A 216 18.37 -0.76 -14.20
C GLY A 216 18.19 -1.55 -12.89
N LEU A 217 18.99 -1.24 -11.87
CA LEU A 217 18.99 -1.85 -10.54
C LEU A 217 18.73 -0.74 -9.51
N ILE A 218 17.96 -1.04 -8.46
CA ILE A 218 17.81 -0.12 -7.33
C ILE A 218 18.71 -0.60 -6.22
N SER A 219 19.79 0.15 -5.97
CA SER A 219 20.67 -0.08 -4.84
C SER A 219 20.01 0.28 -3.51
N LYS A 220 20.55 -0.24 -2.40
CA LYS A 220 20.09 0.13 -1.04
C LYS A 220 20.10 1.64 -0.80
N ARG A 221 21.12 2.34 -1.31
CA ARG A 221 21.31 3.78 -1.10
C ARG A 221 20.25 4.60 -1.84
N GLU A 222 19.91 4.17 -3.05
CA GLU A 222 18.81 4.77 -3.84
C GLU A 222 17.46 4.51 -3.20
N PHE A 223 17.23 3.29 -2.71
CA PHE A 223 16.03 2.96 -1.95
C PHE A 223 15.91 3.80 -0.67
N ALA A 224 17.00 3.96 0.09
CA ALA A 224 17.06 4.77 1.30
C ALA A 224 16.73 6.24 1.05
N ALA A 225 17.16 6.80 -0.09
CA ALA A 225 16.91 8.18 -0.46
C ALA A 225 15.40 8.52 -0.55
N GLN A 226 14.52 7.52 -0.76
CA GLN A 226 13.07 7.70 -0.73
C GLN A 226 12.53 8.04 0.66
N PHE A 227 13.19 7.57 1.73
CA PHE A 227 12.71 7.66 3.11
C PHE A 227 13.46 8.69 3.95
N ALA A 228 14.60 9.20 3.46
CA ALA A 228 15.53 10.08 4.17
C ALA A 228 14.95 11.44 4.65
N ALA A 229 13.66 11.71 4.41
CA ALA A 229 13.03 12.99 4.71
C ALA A 229 12.21 13.02 6.01
N VAL A 230 11.92 11.88 6.66
CA VAL A 230 10.80 11.87 7.63
C VAL A 230 11.24 11.84 9.10
N ASP A 231 12.32 11.18 9.48
CA ASP A 231 12.72 11.10 10.90
C ASP A 231 14.24 10.98 11.09
N GLN A 232 14.77 11.58 12.16
CA GLN A 232 16.19 11.46 12.60
C GLN A 232 16.46 10.08 13.25
N SER A 233 16.03 8.99 12.61
CA SER A 233 16.30 7.64 13.10
C SER A 233 17.77 7.27 12.92
N ASP A 234 18.28 6.38 13.77
CA ASP A 234 19.58 5.74 13.60
C ASP A 234 19.59 4.95 12.28
N VAL A 235 20.25 5.50 11.26
CA VAL A 235 20.48 4.87 9.96
C VAL A 235 21.85 4.18 9.93
N ASP A 236 21.96 3.11 9.16
CA ASP A 236 23.22 2.42 8.94
C ASP A 236 24.13 3.11 7.90
N GLU A 237 25.24 2.46 7.55
CA GLU A 237 26.17 2.91 6.51
C GLU A 237 25.51 3.04 5.12
N ASP A 238 24.45 2.26 4.85
CA ASP A 238 23.66 2.28 3.62
C ASP A 238 22.55 3.36 3.66
N GLY A 239 22.36 4.06 4.79
CA GLY A 239 21.30 5.06 5.00
C GLY A 239 19.93 4.46 5.33
N LEU A 240 19.86 3.16 5.63
CA LEU A 240 18.64 2.44 5.95
C LEU A 240 18.45 2.33 7.47
N ASP A 241 17.26 2.70 7.95
CA ASP A 241 16.82 2.29 9.29
C ASP A 241 16.42 0.80 9.30
N ARG A 242 16.16 0.26 10.51
CA ARG A 242 15.74 -1.15 10.67
C ARG A 242 14.49 -1.50 9.85
N ARG A 243 13.53 -0.59 9.73
CA ARG A 243 12.25 -0.83 9.06
C ARG A 243 12.42 -0.86 7.55
N THR A 244 13.17 0.09 7.01
CA THR A 244 13.47 0.28 5.60
C THR A 244 14.36 -0.86 5.11
N ARG A 245 15.31 -1.32 5.92
CA ARG A 245 16.08 -2.55 5.62
C ARG A 245 15.19 -3.78 5.50
N MET A 246 14.21 -3.95 6.41
CA MET A 246 13.23 -5.04 6.30
C MET A 246 12.31 -4.89 5.08
N MET A 247 12.03 -3.66 4.61
CA MET A 247 11.29 -3.44 3.38
C MET A 247 12.14 -3.80 2.18
N PHE A 248 13.37 -3.30 2.08
CA PHE A 248 14.31 -3.61 1.02
C PHE A 248 14.47 -5.13 0.84
N GLY A 249 14.79 -5.86 1.91
CA GLY A 249 14.95 -7.32 1.84
C GLY A 249 13.65 -8.11 1.60
N ARG A 250 12.49 -7.46 1.49
CA ARG A 250 11.25 -8.09 1.01
C ARG A 250 11.04 -7.88 -0.50
N GLU A 251 11.67 -6.86 -1.07
CA GLU A 251 11.60 -6.54 -2.51
C GLU A 251 12.72 -7.26 -3.25
N ASP A 252 13.94 -7.21 -2.69
CA ASP A 252 15.11 -8.01 -3.08
C ASP A 252 14.85 -9.49 -2.70
N THR A 253 14.34 -10.24 -3.66
CA THR A 253 13.80 -11.60 -3.47
C THR A 253 14.92 -12.63 -3.51
N ASP A 254 15.96 -12.41 -4.31
CA ASP A 254 17.12 -13.30 -4.40
C ASP A 254 18.26 -12.92 -3.43
N GLN A 255 18.13 -11.79 -2.73
CA GLN A 255 19.04 -11.29 -1.70
C GLN A 255 20.42 -10.93 -2.25
N ASP A 256 20.49 -10.46 -3.49
CA ASP A 256 21.74 -10.04 -4.13
C ASP A 256 22.20 -8.63 -3.72
N GLY A 257 21.37 -7.89 -2.98
CA GLY A 257 21.64 -6.55 -2.48
C GLY A 257 21.19 -5.43 -3.41
N THR A 258 20.52 -5.76 -4.51
CA THR A 258 19.88 -4.85 -5.45
C THR A 258 18.43 -5.26 -5.70
N ILE A 259 17.60 -4.35 -6.21
CA ILE A 259 16.23 -4.67 -6.62
C ILE A 259 16.11 -4.47 -8.12
N THR A 260 15.86 -5.55 -8.84
CA THR A 260 15.69 -5.55 -10.30
C THR A 260 14.30 -5.07 -10.72
N LYS A 261 14.16 -4.66 -11.98
CA LYS A 261 12.86 -4.32 -12.58
C LYS A 261 11.87 -5.49 -12.49
N GLU A 262 12.34 -6.71 -12.66
CA GLU A 262 11.55 -7.94 -12.63
C GLU A 262 10.97 -8.17 -11.24
N GLU A 263 11.76 -7.99 -10.19
CA GLU A 263 11.30 -8.10 -8.80
C GLU A 263 10.27 -7.04 -8.44
N ILE A 264 10.52 -5.78 -8.83
CA ILE A 264 9.56 -4.68 -8.67
C ILE A 264 8.23 -5.04 -9.33
N THR A 265 8.29 -5.48 -10.59
CA THR A 265 7.10 -5.82 -11.37
C THR A 265 6.38 -7.00 -10.75
N GLN A 266 7.10 -8.03 -10.32
CA GLN A 266 6.52 -9.21 -9.69
C GLN A 266 5.83 -8.84 -8.36
N GLN A 267 6.44 -7.97 -7.55
CA GLN A 267 5.83 -7.49 -6.31
C GLN A 267 4.55 -6.69 -6.57
N ILE A 268 4.58 -5.79 -7.56
CA ILE A 268 3.41 -5.00 -7.97
C ILE A 268 2.30 -5.89 -8.48
N VAL A 269 2.63 -6.88 -9.33
CA VAL A 269 1.68 -7.90 -9.78
C VAL A 269 1.06 -8.63 -8.60
N ARG A 270 1.86 -9.13 -7.64
CA ARG A 270 1.32 -9.81 -6.45
C ARG A 270 0.36 -8.93 -5.64
N GLN A 271 0.72 -7.66 -5.43
CA GLN A 271 -0.15 -6.71 -4.72
C GLN A 271 -1.44 -6.43 -5.48
N THR A 272 -1.34 -6.27 -6.80
CA THR A 272 -2.46 -6.03 -7.70
C THR A 272 -3.39 -7.26 -7.73
N ASN A 273 -2.85 -8.48 -7.74
CA ASN A 273 -3.60 -9.73 -7.66
C ASN A 273 -4.41 -9.83 -6.38
N ALA A 274 -3.80 -9.51 -5.23
CA ALA A 274 -4.51 -9.51 -3.97
C ALA A 274 -5.67 -8.49 -3.97
N ARG A 275 -5.47 -7.32 -4.57
CA ARG A 275 -6.52 -6.29 -4.73
C ARG A 275 -7.65 -6.76 -5.65
N ILE A 276 -7.33 -7.34 -6.81
CA ILE A 276 -8.31 -7.84 -7.79
C ILE A 276 -9.10 -9.03 -7.23
N LYS A 277 -8.44 -9.99 -6.58
CA LYS A 277 -9.12 -11.12 -5.94
C LYS A 277 -10.09 -10.64 -4.86
N ALA A 278 -9.64 -9.70 -4.01
CA ALA A 278 -10.51 -9.09 -3.01
C ALA A 278 -11.70 -8.35 -3.65
N LEU A 279 -11.49 -7.64 -4.76
CA LEU A 279 -12.56 -7.01 -5.54
C LEU A 279 -13.54 -8.05 -6.09
N GLY A 280 -13.05 -9.13 -6.72
CA GLY A 280 -13.90 -10.22 -7.24
C GLY A 280 -14.78 -10.82 -6.16
N TYR A 281 -14.24 -11.07 -4.96
CA TYR A 281 -15.03 -11.51 -3.81
C TYR A 281 -16.05 -10.46 -3.34
N CYS A 282 -15.73 -9.17 -3.40
CA CYS A 282 -16.70 -8.12 -3.10
C CYS A 282 -17.86 -8.14 -4.11
N LEU A 283 -17.59 -8.29 -5.41
CA LEU A 283 -18.64 -8.34 -6.43
C LEU A 283 -19.55 -9.56 -6.23
N LEU A 284 -18.96 -10.73 -5.92
CA LEU A 284 -19.74 -11.94 -5.59
C LEU A 284 -20.65 -11.72 -4.38
N LEU A 285 -20.16 -11.04 -3.34
CA LEU A 285 -20.92 -10.78 -2.12
C LEU A 285 -22.00 -9.73 -2.24
N ALA A 286 -21.85 -8.78 -3.16
CA ALA A 286 -22.86 -7.74 -3.37
C ALA A 286 -24.24 -8.33 -3.75
N LYS A 287 -24.29 -9.54 -4.32
CA LYS A 287 -25.54 -10.27 -4.59
C LYS A 287 -26.07 -11.08 -3.41
N VAL A 288 -25.24 -11.33 -2.41
CA VAL A 288 -25.49 -12.32 -1.37
C VAL A 288 -25.91 -11.71 -0.04
N ASP A 289 -25.50 -10.46 0.25
CA ASP A 289 -26.09 -9.61 1.29
C ASP A 289 -27.53 -9.21 0.87
N ALA A 290 -28.41 -10.21 0.87
CA ALA A 290 -29.76 -10.13 0.33
C ALA A 290 -30.71 -9.40 1.28
N ASP A 291 -30.39 -9.34 2.58
CA ASP A 291 -31.18 -8.62 3.57
C ASP A 291 -30.69 -7.18 3.81
N HIS A 292 -29.53 -6.82 3.24
CA HIS A 292 -28.92 -5.50 3.33
C HIS A 292 -28.69 -5.04 4.77
N ASP A 293 -28.44 -5.97 5.69
CA ASP A 293 -28.20 -5.69 7.11
C ASP A 293 -26.79 -5.13 7.38
N LYS A 294 -25.96 -5.05 6.32
CA LYS A 294 -24.56 -4.59 6.34
C LYS A 294 -23.65 -5.49 7.16
N LYS A 295 -24.01 -6.74 7.32
CA LYS A 295 -23.17 -7.78 7.90
C LYS A 295 -23.09 -8.92 6.88
N ILE A 296 -22.02 -9.68 6.99
CA ILE A 296 -21.83 -10.86 6.16
C ILE A 296 -21.76 -12.05 7.11
N THR A 297 -22.82 -12.85 7.06
CA THR A 297 -22.93 -14.08 7.84
C THR A 297 -22.24 -15.25 7.13
N SER A 298 -21.94 -16.31 7.88
CA SER A 298 -21.39 -17.55 7.31
C SER A 298 -22.38 -18.25 6.38
N GLU A 299 -23.68 -18.17 6.67
CA GLU A 299 -24.74 -18.73 5.82
C GLU A 299 -24.82 -18.03 4.47
N GLU A 300 -24.67 -16.71 4.45
CA GLU A 300 -24.57 -15.91 3.22
C GLU A 300 -23.34 -16.30 2.42
N LEU A 301 -22.15 -16.30 3.02
CA LEU A 301 -20.92 -16.73 2.36
C LEU A 301 -21.00 -18.13 1.78
N ALA A 302 -21.66 -19.06 2.48
CA ALA A 302 -21.85 -20.42 2.00
C ALA A 302 -22.65 -20.49 0.68
N LYS A 303 -23.54 -19.53 0.41
CA LYS A 303 -24.30 -19.45 -0.86
C LYS A 303 -23.42 -19.15 -2.07
N ILE A 304 -22.28 -18.47 -1.88
CA ILE A 304 -21.31 -18.17 -2.95
C ILE A 304 -20.48 -19.40 -3.31
N ALA A 305 -20.42 -20.39 -2.41
CA ALA A 305 -19.80 -21.70 -2.62
C ALA A 305 -18.34 -21.66 -3.12
N GLN A 306 -17.57 -20.62 -2.76
CA GLN A 306 -16.13 -20.61 -3.03
C GLN A 306 -15.35 -21.10 -1.80
N PRO A 307 -14.81 -22.33 -1.82
CA PRO A 307 -14.07 -22.89 -0.69
C PRO A 307 -12.88 -22.00 -0.33
N ASP A 308 -12.23 -21.39 -1.32
CA ASP A 308 -11.11 -20.48 -1.15
C ASP A 308 -11.44 -19.28 -0.24
N VAL A 309 -12.65 -18.72 -0.34
CA VAL A 309 -13.06 -17.57 0.48
C VAL A 309 -13.31 -17.98 1.93
N LEU A 310 -13.98 -19.12 2.11
CA LEU A 310 -14.24 -19.68 3.44
C LEU A 310 -12.93 -20.02 4.16
N GLU A 311 -11.98 -20.63 3.45
CA GLU A 311 -10.65 -20.96 3.96
C GLU A 311 -9.80 -19.70 4.22
N LEU A 312 -9.92 -18.68 3.35
CA LEU A 312 -9.17 -17.43 3.49
C LEU A 312 -9.58 -16.65 4.74
N LEU A 313 -10.87 -16.63 5.03
CA LEU A 313 -11.42 -15.88 6.15
C LEU A 313 -11.36 -16.66 7.45
N ASP A 314 -10.98 -17.95 7.39
CA ASP A 314 -10.96 -18.86 8.55
C ASP A 314 -12.25 -18.72 9.36
N PHE A 315 -13.39 -18.72 8.64
CA PHE A 315 -14.72 -18.58 9.22
C PHE A 315 -15.07 -19.82 10.04
N SER A 316 -14.41 -19.96 11.19
CA SER A 316 -14.85 -20.77 12.32
C SER A 316 -15.68 -19.94 13.31
N SER A 317 -15.76 -18.61 13.10
CA SER A 317 -16.41 -17.69 14.03
C SER A 317 -17.91 -17.57 13.77
N GLU A 318 -18.70 -17.70 14.85
CA GLU A 318 -20.11 -17.33 14.92
C GLU A 318 -20.35 -15.83 14.68
N GLU A 319 -19.30 -15.01 14.69
CA GLU A 319 -19.40 -13.55 14.58
C GLU A 319 -19.43 -13.09 13.11
N ALA A 320 -20.49 -12.36 12.75
CA ALA A 320 -20.65 -11.78 11.43
C ALA A 320 -19.65 -10.64 11.19
N ILE A 321 -19.04 -10.59 10.00
CA ILE A 321 -18.10 -9.52 9.64
C ILE A 321 -18.91 -8.29 9.20
N PRO A 322 -18.61 -7.08 9.73
CA PRO A 322 -19.19 -5.85 9.19
C PRO A 322 -18.87 -5.70 7.70
N ALA A 323 -19.87 -5.42 6.88
CA ALA A 323 -19.72 -5.31 5.43
C ALA A 323 -18.60 -4.34 5.03
N ASP A 324 -18.52 -3.18 5.68
CA ASP A 324 -17.51 -2.14 5.41
C ASP A 324 -16.07 -2.55 5.77
N ALA A 325 -15.90 -3.57 6.62
CA ALA A 325 -14.61 -4.15 6.98
C ALA A 325 -14.22 -5.34 6.08
N PHE A 326 -15.14 -5.84 5.25
CA PHE A 326 -14.95 -7.07 4.48
C PHE A 326 -13.75 -6.98 3.53
N TYR A 327 -13.72 -5.97 2.65
CA TYR A 327 -12.64 -5.79 1.67
C TYR A 327 -11.26 -5.72 2.33
N GLY A 328 -11.14 -4.90 3.39
CA GLY A 328 -9.89 -4.72 4.11
C GLY A 328 -9.41 -6.01 4.79
N THR A 329 -10.34 -6.83 5.29
CA THR A 329 -10.05 -8.12 5.93
C THR A 329 -9.55 -9.13 4.90
N VAL A 330 -10.30 -9.34 3.83
CA VAL A 330 -9.95 -10.25 2.72
C VAL A 330 -8.60 -9.89 2.11
N ARG A 331 -8.40 -8.60 1.76
CA ARG A 331 -7.14 -8.14 1.17
C ARG A 331 -5.94 -8.40 2.08
N ARG A 332 -6.11 -8.19 3.39
CA ARG A 332 -5.06 -8.45 4.39
C ARG A 332 -4.71 -9.93 4.45
N GLN A 333 -5.72 -10.82 4.44
CA GLN A 333 -5.48 -12.26 4.45
C GLN A 333 -4.82 -12.74 3.16
N LEU A 334 -5.27 -12.26 2.00
CA LEU A 334 -4.66 -12.58 0.71
C LEU A 334 -3.18 -12.16 0.65
N SER A 335 -2.84 -11.02 1.26
CA SER A 335 -1.47 -10.52 1.30
C SER A 335 -0.55 -11.33 2.23
N ARG A 336 -1.12 -12.14 3.14
CA ARG A 336 -0.37 -12.98 4.08
C ARG A 336 -0.07 -14.38 3.54
N ARG A 337 -0.91 -14.90 2.65
CA ARG A 337 -0.68 -16.17 1.95
C ARG A 337 0.45 -15.96 0.94
N LYS A 338 1.67 -16.37 1.28
CA LYS A 338 2.86 -16.35 0.43
C LYS A 338 3.16 -17.73 -0.10
#